data_AF-A0A088E584-F1
#
_entry.id   AF-A0A088E584-F1
#
_cell.length_a   1.000
_cell.length_b   1.000
_cell.length_c   1.000
_cell.angle_alpha   90.00
_cell.angle_beta   90.00
_cell.angle_gamma   90.00
#
_symmetry.space_group_name_H-M   'P 1'
#
loop_
_entity.id
_entity.type
_entity.pdbx_description
1 polymer ?
#
loop_
_entity_poly.entity_id
_entity_poly.type
_entity_poly.pdbx_seq_one_letter_code
_entity_poly.pdbx_strand_id
1 'polypeptide(L)'
;MFWIVTPSSPSIFGPPLDVYRISLLIPLLLVQVVHGVTVHVYIYGGQADALLYTNGSIIYVNGNQTLNVPNSTLEVYVESPLPYTVFINGVQTDNLSLSPWRHDVINITVRPVIFQFNITVKGPGTVVVKFPNSSQVKVNESTSLQVQEGTLLTITVNPRPGYTVGNWSNGFVGNQVWYMVYNNTNITVYFVKSPPTVRNSPAISYSGLGLLAVLGGVYWFTRRK
;
A
#
# COMPACT_ATOMS: atom_id res chain seq x y z
N MET A 1 4.29 112.41 -39.51
CA MET A 1 2.92 112.90 -39.28
C MET A 1 2.33 112.05 -38.15
N PHE A 2 1.64 112.67 -37.20
CA PHE A 2 0.88 112.06 -36.08
C PHE A 2 -0.19 111.03 -36.55
N TRP A 3 -0.88 110.15 -35.77
CA TRP A 3 -1.23 109.99 -34.33
C TRP A 3 -1.67 108.51 -33.99
N ILE A 4 -1.72 108.12 -32.69
CA ILE A 4 -2.72 107.27 -31.89
C ILE A 4 -3.27 105.92 -32.46
N VAL A 5 -3.36 104.73 -31.79
CA VAL A 5 -3.70 104.25 -30.39
C VAL A 5 -5.21 103.86 -30.22
N THR A 6 -5.70 102.67 -29.78
CA THR A 6 -5.06 101.37 -29.39
C THR A 6 -5.83 100.04 -29.77
N PRO A 7 -6.75 99.38 -28.98
CA PRO A 7 -6.68 97.90 -28.85
C PRO A 7 -8.00 97.06 -28.86
N SER A 8 -7.90 95.72 -28.97
CA SER A 8 -8.70 94.70 -28.22
C SER A 8 -8.34 93.25 -28.63
N SER A 9 -8.66 92.28 -27.77
CA SER A 9 -8.37 90.83 -27.87
C SER A 9 -9.69 90.01 -27.87
N PRO A 10 -9.69 88.67 -27.67
CA PRO A 10 -9.02 87.58 -28.40
C PRO A 10 -10.05 86.57 -28.98
N SER A 11 -9.61 85.55 -29.73
CA SER A 11 -10.40 84.30 -29.86
C SER A 11 -9.54 83.08 -30.23
N ILE A 12 -9.99 81.92 -29.75
CA ILE A 12 -9.28 80.62 -29.76
C ILE A 12 -9.79 79.75 -30.91
N PHE A 13 -8.89 79.18 -31.70
CA PHE A 13 -9.14 78.01 -32.56
C PHE A 13 -7.86 77.17 -32.67
N GLY A 14 -7.92 75.88 -32.32
CA GLY A 14 -6.96 74.86 -32.79
C GLY A 14 -7.26 74.48 -34.26
N PRO A 15 -6.39 73.75 -35.00
CA PRO A 15 -5.92 72.39 -34.66
C PRO A 15 -4.44 72.17 -35.14
N PRO A 16 -3.88 70.97 -35.47
CA PRO A 16 -4.37 69.59 -35.34
C PRO A 16 -3.41 68.58 -34.66
N LEU A 17 -3.87 67.33 -34.59
CA LEU A 17 -3.16 66.14 -34.11
C LEU A 17 -2.12 65.63 -35.14
N ASP A 18 -0.90 65.31 -34.67
CA ASP A 18 0.06 64.30 -35.20
C ASP A 18 1.45 64.58 -34.56
N VAL A 19 2.30 63.64 -34.12
CA VAL A 19 2.35 62.17 -34.23
C VAL A 19 2.82 61.57 -32.89
N TYR A 20 2.06 60.66 -32.28
CA TYR A 20 2.60 59.79 -31.21
C TYR A 20 3.42 58.66 -31.85
N ARG A 21 4.74 58.65 -31.65
CA ARG A 21 5.58 57.50 -32.02
C ARG A 21 5.33 56.33 -31.06
N ILE A 22 4.32 55.52 -31.39
CA ILE A 22 4.10 54.22 -30.77
C ILE A 22 5.23 53.28 -31.23
N SER A 23 6.26 53.16 -30.40
CA SER A 23 7.29 52.12 -30.57
C SER A 23 6.66 50.76 -30.26
N LEU A 24 6.19 50.06 -31.30
CA LEU A 24 5.59 48.74 -31.18
C LEU A 24 6.66 47.72 -30.79
N LEU A 25 6.83 47.50 -29.49
CA LEU A 25 7.76 46.51 -28.95
C LEU A 25 7.14 45.12 -29.11
N ILE A 26 7.36 44.52 -30.28
CA ILE A 26 6.91 43.14 -30.58
C ILE A 26 7.75 42.19 -29.73
N PRO A 27 7.18 41.46 -28.75
CA PRO A 27 7.89 40.35 -28.14
C PRO A 27 8.05 39.27 -29.21
N LEU A 28 9.28 39.07 -29.67
CA LEU A 28 9.62 37.99 -30.58
C LEU A 28 9.45 36.66 -29.81
N LEU A 29 8.26 36.07 -29.90
CA LEU A 29 7.98 34.76 -29.32
C LEU A 29 8.81 33.73 -30.07
N LEU A 30 10.00 33.45 -29.55
CA LEU A 30 10.84 32.34 -29.98
C LEU A 30 10.09 31.03 -29.69
N VAL A 31 9.33 30.58 -30.67
CA VAL A 31 8.80 29.21 -30.71
C VAL A 31 10.01 28.30 -30.83
N GLN A 32 10.52 27.83 -29.69
CA GLN A 32 11.48 26.75 -29.68
C GLN A 32 10.79 25.55 -30.31
N VAL A 33 11.24 25.15 -31.50
CA VAL A 33 10.86 23.85 -32.06
C VAL A 33 11.48 22.80 -31.17
N VAL A 34 10.69 22.32 -30.21
CA VAL A 34 11.05 21.16 -29.42
C VAL A 34 11.03 19.98 -30.36
N HIS A 35 12.22 19.58 -30.82
CA HIS A 35 12.39 18.38 -31.63
C HIS A 35 11.91 17.18 -30.82
N GLY A 36 10.74 16.67 -31.18
CA GLY A 36 10.16 15.49 -30.56
C GLY A 36 10.91 14.23 -30.99
N VAL A 37 11.18 13.34 -30.04
CA VAL A 37 11.69 11.99 -30.25
C VAL A 37 10.60 11.02 -29.84
N THR A 38 10.30 10.06 -30.72
CA THR A 38 9.41 8.95 -30.39
C THR A 38 10.12 8.00 -29.44
N VAL A 39 9.50 7.72 -28.30
CA VAL A 39 9.97 6.77 -27.29
C VAL A 39 8.89 5.72 -27.04
N HIS A 40 9.29 4.45 -27.08
CA HIS A 40 8.46 3.30 -26.79
C HIS A 40 8.72 2.83 -25.36
N VAL A 41 7.72 2.94 -24.50
CA VAL A 41 7.76 2.44 -23.12
C VAL A 41 7.06 1.09 -23.07
N TYR A 42 7.74 0.10 -22.50
CA TYR A 42 7.19 -1.23 -22.25
C TYR A 42 7.30 -1.58 -20.77
N ILE A 43 6.19 -2.06 -20.18
CA ILE A 43 6.12 -2.48 -18.78
C ILE A 43 5.83 -3.99 -18.74
N TYR A 44 6.70 -4.73 -18.06
CA TYR A 44 6.67 -6.20 -18.00
C TYR A 44 6.67 -6.72 -16.56
N GLY A 45 5.93 -7.81 -16.33
CA GLY A 45 5.93 -8.53 -15.06
C GLY A 45 4.79 -8.10 -14.13
N GLY A 46 5.12 -7.61 -12.95
CA GLY A 46 4.14 -7.11 -11.98
C GLY A 46 3.49 -5.78 -12.39
N GLN A 47 2.40 -5.41 -11.71
CA GLN A 47 1.82 -4.08 -11.84
C GLN A 47 2.79 -3.01 -11.33
N ALA A 48 3.04 -2.00 -12.16
CA ALA A 48 3.78 -0.79 -11.83
C ALA A 48 3.39 0.33 -12.78
N ASP A 49 3.54 1.57 -12.31
CA ASP A 49 3.32 2.79 -13.07
C ASP A 49 4.65 3.50 -13.25
N ALA A 50 4.82 4.21 -14.37
CA ALA A 50 5.99 5.01 -14.66
C ALA A 50 5.63 6.50 -14.78
N LEU A 51 6.44 7.33 -14.12
CA LEU A 51 6.39 8.79 -14.18
C LEU A 51 7.60 9.27 -14.97
N LEU A 52 7.35 9.88 -16.12
CA LEU A 52 8.38 10.44 -17.00
C LEU A 52 8.43 11.95 -16.84
N TYR A 53 9.53 12.47 -16.32
CA TYR A 53 9.75 13.90 -16.14
C TYR A 53 10.62 14.43 -17.28
N THR A 54 10.11 15.45 -17.98
CA THR A 54 10.82 16.11 -19.08
C THR A 54 10.40 17.57 -19.20
N ASN A 55 11.36 18.48 -19.22
CA ASN A 55 11.15 19.93 -19.39
C ASN A 55 10.01 20.51 -18.50
N GLY A 56 10.00 20.15 -17.21
CA GLY A 56 9.00 20.59 -16.23
C GLY A 56 7.62 19.93 -16.36
N SER A 57 7.42 19.01 -17.30
CA SER A 57 6.18 18.23 -17.49
C SER A 57 6.33 16.81 -16.95
N ILE A 58 5.23 16.24 -16.45
CA ILE A 58 5.14 14.85 -15.99
C ILE A 58 4.21 14.09 -16.94
N ILE A 59 4.65 12.95 -17.45
CA ILE A 59 3.84 12.02 -18.25
C ILE A 59 3.69 10.72 -17.45
N TYR A 60 2.46 10.36 -17.12
CA TYR A 60 2.13 9.11 -16.44
C TYR A 60 1.87 7.99 -17.46
N VAL A 61 2.46 6.82 -17.23
CA VAL A 61 2.42 5.65 -18.11
C VAL A 61 2.15 4.39 -17.28
N ASN A 62 0.99 3.77 -17.46
CA ASN A 62 0.55 2.58 -16.71
C ASN A 62 0.45 1.32 -17.59
N GLY A 63 1.19 1.30 -18.70
CA GLY A 63 1.24 0.16 -19.61
C GLY A 63 2.14 0.42 -20.82
N ASN A 64 2.09 -0.49 -21.81
CA ASN A 64 2.88 -0.34 -23.03
C ASN A 64 2.36 0.84 -23.86
N GLN A 65 3.18 1.88 -24.04
CA GLN A 65 2.77 3.12 -24.69
C GLN A 65 3.90 3.70 -25.54
N THR A 66 3.53 4.29 -26.69
CA THR A 66 4.45 5.09 -27.50
C THR A 66 4.15 6.56 -27.27
N LEU A 67 5.19 7.34 -27.01
CA LEU A 67 5.12 8.76 -26.65
C LEU A 67 6.02 9.57 -27.58
N ASN A 68 5.65 10.83 -27.82
CA ASN A 68 6.55 11.80 -28.44
C ASN A 68 7.04 12.75 -27.34
N VAL A 69 8.31 12.67 -26.97
CA VAL A 69 8.91 13.45 -25.87
C VAL A 69 9.90 14.46 -26.41
N PRO A 70 10.14 15.59 -25.72
CA PRO A 70 11.24 16.51 -26.05
C PRO A 70 12.59 15.78 -26.16
N ASN A 71 13.45 16.20 -27.10
CA ASN A 71 14.85 15.78 -27.13
C ASN A 71 15.67 16.47 -26.02
N SER A 72 15.35 16.16 -24.77
CA SER A 72 16.03 16.60 -23.56
C SER A 72 16.24 15.42 -22.61
N THR A 73 16.96 15.62 -21.52
CA THR A 73 17.03 14.63 -20.43
C THR A 73 15.63 14.22 -19.98
N LEU A 74 15.41 12.91 -19.89
CA LEU A 74 14.18 12.27 -19.47
C LEU A 74 14.46 11.51 -18.18
N GLU A 75 13.85 11.92 -17.07
CA GLU A 75 13.97 11.20 -15.80
C GLU A 75 12.78 10.25 -15.66
N VAL A 76 13.08 8.95 -15.66
CA VAL A 76 12.11 7.88 -15.44
C VAL A 76 12.09 7.58 -13.96
N TYR A 77 10.91 7.60 -13.35
CA TYR A 77 10.63 7.04 -12.03
C TYR A 77 9.58 5.95 -12.18
N VAL A 78 9.69 4.88 -11.41
CA VAL A 78 8.76 3.76 -11.42
C VAL A 78 8.22 3.54 -10.01
N GLU A 79 6.91 3.56 -9.87
CA GLU A 79 6.22 3.25 -8.63
C GLU A 79 5.51 1.91 -8.76
N SER A 80 5.60 1.08 -7.71
CA SER A 80 4.86 -0.17 -7.64
C SER A 80 4.01 -0.22 -6.37
N PRO A 81 2.72 -0.64 -6.46
CA PRO A 81 1.87 -0.79 -5.27
C PRO A 81 2.26 -1.99 -4.40
N LEU A 82 3.21 -2.82 -4.84
CA LEU A 82 3.69 -4.01 -4.14
C LEU A 82 5.22 -3.98 -4.05
N PRO A 83 5.83 -4.63 -3.05
CA PRO A 83 7.28 -4.73 -2.91
C PRO A 83 7.86 -5.60 -4.04
N TYR A 84 8.20 -4.94 -5.13
CA TYR A 84 8.74 -5.50 -6.35
C TYR A 84 10.12 -4.92 -6.63
N THR A 85 11.02 -5.74 -7.18
CA THR A 85 12.30 -5.26 -7.71
C THR A 85 12.08 -4.69 -9.11
N VAL A 86 12.33 -3.39 -9.27
CA VAL A 86 12.26 -2.71 -10.57
C VAL A 86 13.60 -2.80 -11.30
N PHE A 87 13.52 -2.99 -12.62
CA PHE A 87 14.63 -2.85 -13.55
C PHE A 87 14.23 -1.90 -14.68
N ILE A 88 14.99 -0.82 -14.88
CA ILE A 88 14.82 0.11 -16.00
C ILE A 88 15.98 -0.10 -16.98
N ASN A 89 15.67 -0.46 -18.23
CA ASN A 89 16.66 -0.84 -19.25
C ASN A 89 17.69 -1.90 -18.78
N GLY A 90 17.25 -2.82 -17.91
CA GLY A 90 18.07 -3.89 -17.35
C GLY A 90 18.87 -3.51 -16.10
N VAL A 91 18.93 -2.23 -15.71
CA VAL A 91 19.56 -1.78 -14.46
C VAL A 91 18.55 -1.88 -13.33
N GLN A 92 18.92 -2.53 -12.22
CA GLN A 92 18.08 -2.60 -11.02
C GLN A 92 18.03 -1.22 -10.33
N THR A 93 16.95 -0.48 -10.53
CA THR A 93 16.74 0.86 -9.99
C THR A 93 15.28 1.27 -10.17
N ASP A 94 14.76 2.06 -9.23
CA ASP A 94 13.41 2.65 -9.30
C ASP A 94 13.40 4.01 -10.05
N ASN A 95 14.59 4.58 -10.32
CA ASN A 95 14.74 5.76 -11.16
C ASN A 95 15.94 5.70 -12.12
N LEU A 96 15.83 6.34 -13.29
CA LEU A 96 16.90 6.39 -14.27
C LEU A 96 16.79 7.63 -15.15
N SER A 97 17.90 8.37 -15.29
CA SER A 97 18.02 9.50 -16.20
C SER A 97 18.52 9.02 -17.57
N LEU A 98 17.79 9.36 -18.64
CA LEU A 98 18.02 8.90 -20.01
C LEU A 98 18.04 10.05 -21.00
N SER A 99 18.62 9.82 -22.19
CA SER A 99 18.58 10.73 -23.34
C SER A 99 17.78 10.06 -24.47
N PRO A 100 16.58 10.55 -24.83
CA PRO A 100 15.72 9.95 -25.85
C PRO A 100 16.41 9.70 -27.19
N TRP A 101 17.29 10.59 -27.64
CA TRP A 101 18.04 10.42 -28.89
C TRP A 101 19.03 9.23 -28.92
N ARG A 102 19.36 8.64 -27.77
CA ARG A 102 20.13 7.38 -27.65
C ARG A 102 19.27 6.19 -27.29
N HIS A 103 18.08 6.44 -26.75
CA HIS A 103 17.21 5.46 -26.10
C HIS A 103 15.75 5.74 -26.51
N ASP A 104 15.41 5.25 -27.69
CA ASP A 104 14.07 5.20 -28.26
C ASP A 104 13.19 4.12 -27.60
N VAL A 105 13.77 3.23 -26.79
CA VAL A 105 13.06 2.20 -26.02
C VAL A 105 13.39 2.29 -24.53
N ILE A 106 12.34 2.23 -23.71
CA ILE A 106 12.40 2.13 -22.25
C ILE A 106 11.70 0.83 -21.82
N ASN A 107 12.50 -0.15 -21.41
CA ASN A 107 12.03 -1.43 -20.90
C ASN A 107 12.01 -1.41 -19.38
N ILE A 108 10.81 -1.38 -18.80
CA ILE A 108 10.57 -1.46 -17.35
C ILE A 108 10.16 -2.90 -17.04
N THR A 109 10.95 -3.60 -16.25
CA THR A 109 10.66 -4.98 -15.82
C THR A 109 10.53 -5.02 -14.31
N VAL A 110 9.44 -5.58 -13.81
CA VAL A 110 9.08 -5.51 -12.40
C VAL A 110 8.84 -6.92 -11.87
N ARG A 111 9.60 -7.32 -10.85
CA ARG A 111 9.65 -8.72 -10.36
C ARG A 111 9.22 -8.85 -8.90
N PRO A 112 8.36 -9.82 -8.53
CA PRO A 112 8.04 -10.12 -7.14
C PRO A 112 9.27 -10.38 -6.26
N VAL A 113 9.37 -9.69 -5.13
CA VAL A 113 10.28 -10.08 -4.05
C VAL A 113 9.64 -11.25 -3.31
N ILE A 114 10.35 -12.38 -3.21
CA ILE A 114 9.85 -13.63 -2.64
C ILE A 114 10.77 -14.06 -1.50
N PHE A 115 10.18 -14.35 -0.34
CA PHE A 115 10.86 -14.90 0.82
C PHE A 115 10.43 -16.34 1.12
N GLN A 116 11.32 -17.06 1.77
CA GLN A 116 11.09 -18.40 2.27
C GLN A 116 10.49 -18.35 3.68
N PHE A 117 9.23 -18.77 3.80
CA PHE A 117 8.52 -18.93 5.05
C PHE A 117 8.50 -20.41 5.45
N ASN A 118 9.34 -20.77 6.42
CA ASN A 118 9.43 -22.11 6.98
C ASN A 118 8.56 -22.22 8.23
N ILE A 119 7.74 -23.27 8.31
CA ILE A 119 6.94 -23.56 9.48
C ILE A 119 7.10 -25.02 9.91
N THR A 120 7.41 -25.20 11.20
CA THR A 120 7.68 -26.48 11.85
C THR A 120 6.70 -26.72 12.99
N VAL A 121 6.21 -27.95 13.09
CA VAL A 121 5.25 -28.43 14.08
C VAL A 121 5.96 -29.46 14.96
N LYS A 122 5.89 -29.27 16.28
CA LYS A 122 6.42 -30.20 17.27
C LYS A 122 5.30 -30.65 18.20
N GLY A 123 5.03 -31.95 18.23
CA GLY A 123 3.93 -32.53 18.99
C GLY A 123 2.62 -32.65 18.20
N PRO A 124 1.58 -33.29 18.76
CA PRO A 124 0.38 -33.67 18.02
C PRO A 124 -0.61 -32.50 17.90
N GLY A 125 -0.56 -31.85 16.75
CA GLY A 125 -1.54 -30.86 16.30
C GLY A 125 -1.38 -30.66 14.80
N THR A 126 -2.17 -29.74 14.24
CA THR A 126 -2.03 -29.33 12.83
C THR A 126 -2.09 -27.82 12.74
N VAL A 127 -1.39 -27.26 11.76
CA VAL A 127 -1.39 -25.82 11.47
C VAL A 127 -2.04 -25.59 10.12
N VAL A 128 -2.79 -24.50 9.99
CA VAL A 128 -3.37 -24.04 8.74
C VAL A 128 -2.85 -22.63 8.49
N VAL A 129 -2.09 -22.46 7.40
CA VAL A 129 -1.63 -21.16 6.91
C VAL A 129 -2.60 -20.72 5.83
N LYS A 130 -3.38 -19.66 6.07
CA LYS A 130 -4.31 -19.05 5.13
C LYS A 130 -3.70 -17.79 4.51
N PHE A 131 -3.78 -17.70 3.19
CA PHE A 131 -3.33 -16.58 2.38
C PHE A 131 -4.47 -15.57 2.12
N PRO A 132 -4.17 -14.31 1.73
CA PRO A 132 -5.18 -13.31 1.42
C PRO A 132 -6.17 -13.72 0.31
N ASN A 133 -5.70 -14.49 -0.68
CA ASN A 133 -6.52 -15.08 -1.75
C ASN A 133 -7.44 -16.23 -1.28
N SER A 134 -7.58 -16.44 0.04
CA SER A 134 -8.30 -17.52 0.70
C SER A 134 -7.79 -18.95 0.45
N SER A 135 -6.70 -19.14 -0.29
CA SER A 135 -5.99 -20.43 -0.35
C SER A 135 -5.40 -20.78 1.02
N GLN A 136 -5.24 -22.08 1.29
CA GLN A 136 -4.80 -22.59 2.58
C GLN A 136 -3.83 -23.76 2.41
N VAL A 137 -2.77 -23.76 3.23
CA VAL A 137 -1.84 -24.90 3.35
C VAL A 137 -1.97 -25.49 4.75
N LYS A 138 -2.24 -26.79 4.82
CA LYS A 138 -2.24 -27.54 6.08
C LYS A 138 -0.87 -28.17 6.31
N VAL A 139 -0.29 -27.91 7.47
CA VAL A 139 1.03 -28.37 7.89
C VAL A 139 0.88 -29.29 9.10
N ASN A 140 1.42 -30.50 8.99
CA ASN A 140 1.39 -31.51 10.06
C ASN A 140 2.76 -31.71 10.73
N GLU A 141 3.87 -31.47 10.01
CA GLU A 141 5.24 -31.71 10.48
C GLU A 141 6.17 -30.53 10.17
N SER A 142 6.63 -30.37 8.94
CA SER A 142 7.38 -29.19 8.51
C SER A 142 7.11 -28.86 7.05
N THR A 143 7.01 -27.58 6.71
CA THR A 143 6.76 -27.14 5.33
C THR A 143 7.47 -25.82 5.08
N SER A 144 8.07 -25.70 3.89
CA SER A 144 8.64 -24.47 3.36
C SER A 144 7.69 -23.89 2.32
N LEU A 145 7.33 -22.62 2.47
CA LEU A 145 6.47 -21.88 1.54
C LEU A 145 7.26 -20.73 0.93
N GLN A 146 7.11 -20.53 -0.38
CA GLN A 146 7.56 -19.31 -1.05
C GLN A 146 6.42 -18.31 -1.01
N VAL A 147 6.66 -17.14 -0.44
CA VAL A 147 5.63 -16.12 -0.20
C VAL A 147 6.18 -14.76 -0.61
N GLN A 148 5.36 -13.98 -1.31
CA GLN A 148 5.73 -12.62 -1.71
C GLN A 148 5.86 -11.72 -0.47
N GLU A 149 6.82 -10.79 -0.50
CA GLU A 149 6.94 -9.74 0.51
C GLU A 149 5.63 -8.94 0.66
N GLY A 150 5.34 -8.49 1.88
CA GLY A 150 4.11 -7.76 2.21
C GLY A 150 2.84 -8.63 2.23
N THR A 151 2.95 -9.95 2.07
CA THR A 151 1.80 -10.85 2.22
C THR A 151 1.44 -11.05 3.69
N LEU A 152 0.19 -10.74 4.05
CA LEU A 152 -0.36 -11.03 5.38
C LEU A 152 -0.91 -12.46 5.45
N LEU A 153 -0.20 -13.35 6.15
CA LEU A 153 -0.63 -14.72 6.41
C LEU A 153 -1.46 -14.77 7.70
N THR A 154 -2.55 -15.54 7.69
CA THR A 154 -3.29 -15.91 8.91
C THR A 154 -2.95 -17.35 9.26
N ILE A 155 -2.33 -17.58 10.42
CA ILE A 155 -1.87 -18.90 10.86
C ILE A 155 -2.76 -19.36 12.00
N THR A 156 -3.49 -20.46 11.81
CA THR A 156 -4.38 -21.06 12.81
C THR A 156 -3.84 -22.42 13.24
N VAL A 157 -3.73 -22.67 14.54
CA VAL A 157 -3.26 -23.93 15.12
C VAL A 157 -4.43 -24.70 15.73
N ASN A 158 -4.51 -25.98 15.38
CA ASN A 158 -5.53 -26.92 15.83
C ASN A 158 -4.84 -28.06 16.61
N PRO A 159 -4.73 -27.96 17.95
CA PRO A 159 -4.21 -29.05 18.78
C PRO A 159 -5.04 -30.33 18.64
N ARG A 160 -4.40 -31.50 18.79
CA ARG A 160 -5.13 -32.76 18.96
C ARG A 160 -5.84 -32.77 20.34
N PRO A 161 -7.01 -33.42 20.51
CA PRO A 161 -7.65 -33.55 21.82
C PRO A 161 -6.69 -34.05 22.91
N GLY A 162 -6.69 -33.36 24.06
CA GLY A 162 -5.74 -33.60 25.15
C GLY A 162 -4.42 -32.84 25.03
N TYR A 163 -4.27 -31.96 24.03
CA TYR A 163 -3.11 -31.08 23.85
C TYR A 163 -3.55 -29.62 23.70
N THR A 164 -2.64 -28.70 24.04
CA THR A 164 -2.75 -27.25 23.87
C THR A 164 -1.47 -26.72 23.22
N VAL A 165 -1.51 -25.50 22.68
CA VAL A 165 -0.29 -24.81 22.26
C VAL A 165 0.51 -24.45 23.52
N GLY A 166 1.79 -24.82 23.54
CA GLY A 166 2.72 -24.46 24.62
C GLY A 166 3.37 -23.11 24.35
N ASN A 167 4.10 -23.03 23.23
CA ASN A 167 4.77 -21.81 22.79
C ASN A 167 5.03 -21.83 21.27
N TRP A 168 5.39 -20.66 20.76
CA TRP A 168 5.93 -20.45 19.42
C TRP A 168 7.38 -19.98 19.54
N SER A 169 8.26 -20.35 18.60
CA SER A 169 9.70 -20.00 18.64
C SER A 169 9.97 -18.49 18.63
N ASN A 170 9.04 -17.72 18.09
CA ASN A 170 9.07 -16.27 17.91
C ASN A 170 8.15 -15.53 18.89
N GLY A 171 7.81 -16.14 20.04
CA GLY A 171 7.12 -15.47 21.16
C GLY A 171 5.63 -15.20 20.95
N PHE A 172 5.05 -15.67 19.85
CA PHE A 172 3.61 -15.59 19.61
C PHE A 172 2.79 -16.35 20.66
N VAL A 173 1.55 -15.93 20.84
CA VAL A 173 0.62 -16.44 21.86
C VAL A 173 -0.75 -16.67 21.23
N GLY A 174 -1.44 -17.74 21.66
CA GLY A 174 -2.80 -18.07 21.23
C GLY A 174 -2.89 -19.01 20.04
N ASN A 175 -4.13 -19.29 19.62
CA ASN A 175 -4.44 -20.31 18.61
C ASN A 175 -4.57 -19.76 17.18
N GLN A 176 -4.50 -18.44 17.00
CA GLN A 176 -4.52 -17.80 15.69
C GLN A 176 -3.65 -16.54 15.75
N VAL A 177 -2.80 -16.35 14.75
CA VAL A 177 -1.90 -15.21 14.64
C VAL A 177 -1.86 -14.70 13.21
N TRP A 178 -1.60 -13.40 13.05
CA TRP A 178 -1.34 -12.78 11.75
C TRP A 178 0.16 -12.52 11.63
N TYR A 179 0.73 -12.85 10.47
CA TYR A 179 2.16 -12.67 10.21
C TYR A 179 2.37 -12.01 8.85
N MET A 180 3.10 -10.90 8.84
CA MET A 180 3.48 -10.19 7.62
C MET A 180 4.88 -10.63 7.20
N VAL A 181 5.03 -11.09 5.95
CA VAL A 181 6.30 -11.61 5.43
C VAL A 181 7.17 -10.46 4.91
N TYR A 182 8.31 -10.20 5.56
CA TYR A 182 9.32 -9.21 5.15
C TYR A 182 10.74 -9.77 5.03
N ASN A 183 10.95 -11.05 5.38
CA ASN A 183 12.23 -11.72 5.30
C ASN A 183 12.07 -13.24 5.35
N ASN A 184 13.15 -13.96 5.02
CA ASN A 184 13.23 -15.41 5.26
C ASN A 184 13.05 -15.71 6.75
N THR A 185 12.07 -16.55 7.08
CA THR A 185 11.63 -16.76 8.47
C THR A 185 11.40 -18.23 8.75
N ASN A 186 11.71 -18.65 9.99
CA ASN A 186 11.45 -20.00 10.48
C ASN A 186 10.64 -19.94 11.79
N ILE A 187 9.40 -20.42 11.74
CA ILE A 187 8.48 -20.50 12.88
C ILE A 187 8.36 -21.95 13.33
N THR A 188 8.54 -22.22 14.61
CA THR A 188 8.21 -23.51 15.23
C THR A 188 7.09 -23.35 16.23
N VAL A 189 6.04 -24.15 16.13
CA VAL A 189 4.98 -24.25 17.15
C VAL A 189 5.09 -25.56 17.91
N TYR A 190 4.94 -25.49 19.23
CA TYR A 190 5.00 -26.64 20.13
C TYR A 190 3.61 -26.94 20.70
N PHE A 191 3.14 -28.17 20.50
CA PHE A 191 1.93 -28.71 21.12
C PHE A 191 2.31 -29.52 22.36
N VAL A 192 1.82 -29.10 23.52
CA VAL A 192 2.07 -29.71 24.83
C VAL A 192 0.81 -30.38 25.37
N LYS A 193 0.97 -31.41 26.21
CA LYS A 193 -0.19 -32.10 26.80
C LYS A 193 -0.96 -31.13 27.71
N SER A 194 -2.28 -31.09 27.57
CA SER A 194 -3.12 -30.23 28.40
C SER A 194 -3.00 -30.62 29.88
N PRO A 195 -3.01 -29.65 30.81
CA PRO A 195 -3.10 -29.96 32.23
C PRO A 195 -4.41 -30.71 32.52
N PRO A 196 -4.44 -31.60 33.53
CA PRO A 196 -5.64 -32.32 33.90
C PRO A 196 -6.74 -31.33 34.30
N THR A 197 -7.93 -31.48 33.70
CA THR A 197 -9.10 -30.69 34.07
C THR A 197 -9.55 -31.06 35.47
N VAL A 198 -9.21 -30.23 36.45
CA VAL A 198 -9.76 -30.34 37.80
C VAL A 198 -11.26 -30.08 37.71
N ARG A 199 -12.07 -31.15 37.73
CA ARG A 199 -13.51 -31.03 37.92
C ARG A 199 -13.76 -30.57 39.35
N ASN A 200 -13.90 -29.26 39.51
CA ASN A 200 -14.61 -28.69 40.64
C ASN A 200 -16.09 -29.06 40.49
N SER A 201 -16.44 -30.30 40.88
CA SER A 201 -17.83 -30.69 41.07
C SER A 201 -18.43 -29.74 42.11
N PRO A 202 -19.47 -28.95 41.78
CA PRO A 202 -20.09 -28.09 42.78
C PRO A 202 -20.64 -28.97 43.90
N ALA A 203 -20.16 -28.77 45.12
CA ALA A 203 -20.69 -29.46 46.28
C ALA A 203 -22.15 -29.05 46.45
N ILE A 204 -23.08 -29.99 46.19
CA ILE A 204 -24.51 -29.74 46.37
C ILE A 204 -24.75 -29.50 47.86
N SER A 205 -25.10 -28.26 48.22
CA SER A 205 -25.37 -27.88 49.60
C SER A 205 -26.75 -28.38 50.01
N TYR A 206 -26.80 -29.54 50.66
CA TYR A 206 -28.04 -30.17 51.11
C TYR A 206 -28.78 -29.39 52.20
N SER A 207 -28.17 -28.38 52.83
CA SER A 207 -28.81 -27.56 53.86
C SER A 207 -30.04 -26.79 53.35
N GLY A 208 -29.99 -26.29 52.10
CA GLY A 208 -31.14 -25.63 51.46
C GLY A 208 -32.30 -26.60 51.18
N LEU A 209 -31.99 -27.83 50.74
CA LEU A 209 -33.00 -28.85 50.49
C LEU A 209 -33.64 -29.35 51.80
N GLY A 210 -32.84 -29.49 52.86
CA GLY A 210 -33.35 -29.83 54.20
C GLY A 210 -34.34 -28.80 54.74
N LEU A 211 -34.03 -27.50 54.61
CA LEU A 211 -34.93 -26.43 55.02
C LEU A 211 -36.28 -26.47 54.26
N LEU A 212 -36.24 -26.69 52.94
CA LEU A 212 -37.46 -26.80 52.12
C LEU A 212 -38.32 -28.01 52.51
N ALA A 213 -37.71 -29.15 52.82
CA ALA A 213 -38.43 -30.34 53.30
C ALA A 213 -39.11 -30.08 54.66
N VAL A 214 -38.42 -29.41 55.60
CA VAL A 214 -38.98 -29.03 56.91
C VAL A 214 -40.14 -28.04 56.74
N LEU A 215 -39.96 -26.98 55.95
CA LEU A 215 -41.01 -25.98 55.69
C LEU A 215 -42.23 -26.60 54.99
N GLY A 216 -42.01 -27.49 54.02
CA GLY A 216 -43.09 -28.22 53.35
C GLY A 216 -43.86 -29.15 54.31
N GLY A 217 -43.14 -29.85 55.20
CA GLY A 217 -43.75 -30.67 56.26
C GLY A 217 -44.58 -29.85 57.24
N VAL A 218 -44.05 -28.72 57.73
CA VAL A 218 -44.76 -27.80 58.63
C VAL A 218 -46.02 -27.24 57.95
N TYR A 219 -45.92 -26.78 56.69
CA TYR A 219 -47.05 -26.28 55.91
C TYR A 219 -48.16 -27.33 55.75
N TRP A 220 -47.79 -28.58 55.49
CA TRP A 220 -48.75 -29.67 55.35
C TRP A 220 -49.46 -30.02 56.67
N PHE A 221 -48.75 -29.92 57.80
CA PHE A 221 -49.33 -30.09 59.14
C PHE A 221 -50.26 -28.93 59.53
N THR A 222 -49.89 -27.68 59.23
CA THR A 222 -50.72 -26.51 59.59
C THR A 222 -51.98 -26.38 58.74
N ARG A 223 -51.94 -26.84 57.48
CA ARG A 223 -53.12 -26.86 56.58
C ARG A 223 -54.17 -27.94 56.91
N ARG A 224 -53.89 -28.85 57.86
CA ARG A 224 -54.77 -29.96 58.25
C ARG A 224 -55.67 -29.68 59.47
N LYS A 225 -55.83 -28.41 59.84
CA LYS A 225 -56.85 -27.92 60.78
C LYS A 225 -57.83 -27.02 60.04
#